data_AF-A0AAU8ISD3-F1
#
_entry.id   AF-A0AAU8ISD3-F1
#
_cell.length_a   1.000
_cell.length_b   1.000
_cell.length_c   1.000
_cell.angle_alpha   90.00
_cell.angle_beta   90.00
_cell.angle_gamma   90.00
#
_symmetry.space_group_name_H-M   'P 1'
#
loop_
_entity.id
_entity.type
_entity.pdbx_description
1 polymer ?
#
loop_
_entity_poly.entity_id
_entity_poly.type
_entity_poly.pdbx_seq_one_letter_code
_entity_poly.pdbx_strand_id
1 'polypeptide(L)'
;MPTVPPQQRGGTAPPAPPPPAEPRRTAWAEGIERLKSAATTEPGRLRIIGAVLALLVIAFGATTAWQMTDRSTAADDVLHSSQPLSADAADIYRSLADANTTASSGFLAGGQETAAVRDRYEKDIRTAAAKLVTAAASTDPGTPSAATITKLNKLLPEYKGLIERARANNRQGYPLGGAYLRYANEKMQTEMLPAAEDLYTKENQRLRDDYDAATPYPWIAIALGVVALAGLAWAQRRNYRLTNRVFNHGLLAATAASAVVLLWLVVGHTVARSGLNASYDQGVRSLNVLHDASIASLKARGNENLTLVSRGAETVTVGTQVKDKYDVDFQKQMDTLATKLKTADGLAEGDAAAVAPVTKANSSMKEWRIRHTDARKQDDSGNYQGALDKIIGSKDDKPTGECFDLVDQSLDQALVHEQTQFTSDATGGRDAMTGLPVGAAVLAVLAAAGAVLGIGRRLSEYR
;
A
#
# COMPACT_ATOMS: atom_id res chain seq x y z
N MET A 1 66.00 -102.86 11.32
CA MET A 1 66.04 -102.30 12.69
C MET A 1 66.76 -100.95 12.62
N PRO A 2 66.44 -99.92 13.43
CA PRO A 2 65.51 -99.88 14.58
C PRO A 2 64.52 -98.67 14.51
N THR A 3 63.28 -98.78 15.02
CA THR A 3 62.71 -98.34 16.32
C THR A 3 62.29 -96.86 16.49
N VAL A 4 61.09 -96.74 17.06
CA VAL A 4 60.23 -95.63 17.52
C VAL A 4 60.84 -94.80 18.71
N PRO A 5 60.12 -93.87 19.38
CA PRO A 5 59.96 -92.39 19.30
C PRO A 5 60.74 -91.60 20.42
N PRO A 6 60.55 -90.26 20.62
CA PRO A 6 59.65 -89.79 21.69
C PRO A 6 58.92 -88.43 21.52
N GLN A 7 58.06 -88.18 22.51
CA GLN A 7 57.06 -87.15 22.84
C GLN A 7 57.34 -85.63 22.76
N GLN A 8 56.21 -84.90 22.57
CA GLN A 8 55.72 -83.63 23.18
C GLN A 8 56.42 -82.28 22.90
N ARG A 9 55.61 -81.28 22.49
CA ARG A 9 55.21 -80.12 23.33
C ARG A 9 54.15 -79.27 22.63
N GLY A 10 53.21 -78.75 23.42
CA GLY A 10 52.10 -77.91 22.95
C GLY A 10 52.55 -76.53 22.49
N GLY A 11 51.76 -75.98 21.57
CA GLY A 11 51.77 -74.57 21.18
C GLY A 11 50.38 -74.23 20.65
N THR A 12 49.59 -73.53 21.47
CA THR A 12 48.38 -72.83 21.06
C THR A 12 48.70 -71.89 19.91
N ALA A 13 48.12 -72.14 18.74
CA ALA A 13 48.23 -71.28 17.57
C ALA A 13 47.54 -69.93 17.83
N PRO A 14 48.13 -68.78 17.41
CA PRO A 14 47.49 -67.48 17.50
C PRO A 14 46.21 -67.43 16.65
N PRO A 15 45.17 -66.69 17.06
CA PRO A 15 43.96 -66.53 16.27
C PRO A 15 44.28 -65.83 14.94
N ALA A 16 43.68 -66.34 13.86
CA ALA A 16 43.81 -65.76 12.52
C ALA A 16 43.34 -64.30 12.50
N PRO A 17 44.01 -63.40 11.74
CA PRO A 17 43.58 -62.02 11.61
C PRO A 17 42.19 -61.95 10.97
N PRO A 18 41.30 -61.05 11.43
CA PRO A 18 39.98 -60.91 10.84
C PRO A 18 40.09 -60.46 9.38
N PRO A 19 39.16 -60.88 8.50
CA PRO A 19 39.15 -60.48 7.11
C PRO A 19 39.02 -58.95 6.98
N PRO A 20 39.59 -58.35 5.91
CA PRO A 20 39.53 -56.91 5.70
C PRO A 20 38.06 -56.46 5.62
N ALA A 21 37.70 -55.46 6.42
CA ALA A 21 36.37 -54.86 6.39
C ALA A 21 36.13 -54.23 5.02
N GLU A 22 35.05 -54.65 4.35
CA GLU A 22 34.61 -54.05 3.10
C GLU A 22 34.43 -52.53 3.27
N PRO A 23 34.79 -51.72 2.26
CA PRO A 23 34.68 -50.27 2.36
C PRO A 23 33.21 -49.89 2.61
N ARG A 24 32.94 -49.27 3.76
CA ARG A 24 31.61 -48.76 4.12
C ARG A 24 31.18 -47.78 3.05
N ARG A 25 30.28 -48.21 2.16
CA ARG A 25 29.64 -47.35 1.17
C ARG A 25 28.82 -46.30 1.91
N THR A 26 28.80 -45.07 1.40
CA THR A 26 28.02 -44.00 2.00
C THR A 26 26.53 -44.34 1.92
N ALA A 27 25.75 -44.02 2.96
CA ALA A 27 24.30 -44.28 3.00
C ALA A 27 23.54 -43.74 1.77
N TRP A 28 24.08 -42.70 1.14
CA TRP A 28 23.61 -42.13 -0.12
C TRP A 28 23.79 -43.07 -1.32
N ALA A 29 24.95 -43.71 -1.46
CA ALA A 29 25.21 -44.65 -2.55
C ALA A 29 24.33 -45.92 -2.42
N GLU A 30 24.18 -46.45 -1.20
CA GLU A 30 23.27 -47.58 -0.93
C GLU A 30 21.79 -47.20 -1.15
N GLY A 31 21.40 -45.97 -0.82
CA GLY A 31 20.06 -45.44 -1.10
C GLY A 31 19.73 -45.38 -2.59
N ILE A 32 20.67 -44.92 -3.42
CA ILE A 32 20.52 -44.85 -4.88
C ILE A 32 20.46 -46.25 -5.50
N GLU A 33 21.26 -47.20 -4.99
CA GLU A 33 21.32 -48.57 -5.52
C GLU A 33 20.07 -49.39 -5.14
N ARG A 34 19.50 -49.17 -3.94
CA ARG A 34 18.19 -49.70 -3.54
C ARG A 34 17.03 -49.09 -4.33
N LEU A 35 17.11 -47.81 -4.68
CA LEU A 35 16.16 -47.17 -5.61
C LEU A 35 16.23 -47.77 -7.01
N LYS A 36 17.44 -48.06 -7.52
CA LYS A 36 17.65 -48.73 -8.82
C LYS A 36 17.14 -50.17 -8.84
N SER A 37 17.37 -50.96 -7.79
CA SER A 37 16.89 -52.35 -7.71
C SER A 37 15.38 -52.46 -7.43
N ALA A 38 14.80 -51.47 -6.72
CA ALA A 38 13.35 -51.36 -6.59
C ALA A 38 12.68 -50.96 -7.92
N ALA A 39 13.35 -50.20 -8.79
CA ALA A 39 12.80 -49.78 -10.09
C ALA A 39 12.57 -50.94 -11.09
N THR A 40 13.19 -52.11 -10.87
CA THR A 40 13.06 -53.29 -11.75
C THR A 40 11.96 -54.26 -11.33
N THR A 41 11.38 -54.13 -10.13
CA THR A 41 10.27 -54.97 -9.64
C THR A 41 8.93 -54.21 -9.65
N GLU A 42 7.82 -54.88 -9.99
CA GLU A 42 6.49 -54.22 -10.04
C GLU A 42 6.09 -53.51 -8.72
N PRO A 43 6.36 -54.07 -7.52
CA PRO A 43 6.08 -53.39 -6.26
C PRO A 43 6.92 -52.12 -6.05
N GLY A 44 8.18 -52.12 -6.49
CA GLY A 44 9.06 -50.96 -6.34
C GLY A 44 8.73 -49.83 -7.31
N ARG A 45 8.29 -50.14 -8.55
CA ARG A 45 7.74 -49.15 -9.48
C ARG A 45 6.51 -48.42 -8.93
N LEU A 46 5.62 -49.13 -8.24
CA LEU A 46 4.44 -48.51 -7.60
C LEU A 46 4.83 -47.59 -6.44
N ARG A 47 5.84 -47.95 -5.65
CA ARG A 47 6.38 -47.08 -4.58
C ARG A 47 6.99 -45.80 -5.13
N ILE A 48 7.75 -45.87 -6.22
CA ILE A 48 8.37 -44.70 -6.85
C ILE A 48 7.29 -43.74 -7.39
N ILE A 49 6.31 -44.26 -8.13
CA ILE A 49 5.20 -43.44 -8.66
C ILE A 49 4.42 -42.79 -7.52
N GLY A 50 4.12 -43.55 -6.46
CA GLY A 50 3.45 -43.02 -5.27
C GLY A 50 4.24 -41.91 -4.58
N ALA A 51 5.55 -42.09 -4.43
CA ALA A 51 6.44 -41.08 -3.84
C ALA A 51 6.54 -39.81 -4.70
N VAL A 52 6.63 -39.95 -6.04
CA VAL A 52 6.66 -38.81 -6.96
C VAL A 52 5.34 -38.03 -6.92
N LEU A 53 4.19 -38.72 -6.91
CA LEU A 53 2.88 -38.06 -6.80
C LEU A 53 2.71 -37.37 -5.45
N ALA A 54 3.14 -38.00 -4.36
CA ALA A 54 3.12 -37.38 -3.04
C ALA A 54 3.97 -36.10 -3.02
N LEU A 55 5.18 -36.16 -3.59
CA LEU A 55 6.07 -35.01 -3.69
C LEU A 55 5.49 -33.89 -4.57
N LEU A 56 4.84 -34.22 -5.69
CA LEU A 56 4.16 -33.23 -6.53
C LEU A 56 3.01 -32.53 -5.80
N VAL A 57 2.19 -33.27 -5.04
CA VAL A 57 1.08 -32.68 -4.29
C VAL A 57 1.59 -31.84 -3.12
N ILE A 58 2.65 -32.28 -2.44
CA ILE A 58 3.31 -31.49 -1.38
C ILE A 58 3.90 -30.20 -1.99
N ALA A 59 4.60 -30.28 -3.13
CA ALA A 59 5.17 -29.12 -3.79
C ALA A 59 4.08 -28.13 -4.24
N PHE A 60 2.98 -28.63 -4.82
CA PHE A 60 1.82 -27.82 -5.17
C PHE A 60 1.22 -27.12 -3.94
N GLY A 61 0.96 -27.87 -2.86
CA GLY A 61 0.39 -27.34 -1.63
C GLY A 61 1.29 -26.30 -0.95
N ALA A 62 2.59 -26.59 -0.83
CA ALA A 62 3.57 -25.68 -0.23
C ALA A 62 3.75 -24.39 -1.06
N THR A 63 3.84 -24.51 -2.38
CA THR A 63 3.96 -23.34 -3.27
C THR A 63 2.69 -22.51 -3.27
N THR A 64 1.53 -23.16 -3.25
CA THR A 64 0.23 -22.48 -3.12
C THR A 64 0.13 -21.72 -1.81
N ALA A 65 0.48 -22.36 -0.68
CA ALA A 65 0.46 -21.73 0.63
C ALA A 65 1.39 -20.51 0.66
N TRP A 66 2.64 -20.66 0.21
CA TRP A 66 3.60 -19.55 0.16
C TRP A 66 3.12 -18.39 -0.72
N GLN A 67 2.74 -18.65 -1.97
CA GLN A 67 2.30 -17.60 -2.90
C GLN A 67 1.00 -16.91 -2.47
N MET A 68 0.11 -17.62 -1.78
CA MET A 68 -1.12 -17.04 -1.23
C MET A 68 -0.90 -16.27 0.06
N THR A 69 0.03 -16.71 0.92
CA THR A 69 0.40 -15.95 2.12
C THR A 69 0.98 -14.60 1.73
N ASP A 70 1.97 -14.55 0.83
CA ASP A 70 2.58 -13.30 0.40
C ASP A 70 1.54 -12.32 -0.19
N ARG A 71 0.61 -12.82 -1.02
CA ARG A 71 -0.46 -12.02 -1.61
C ARG A 71 -1.50 -11.57 -0.59
N SER A 72 -1.85 -12.44 0.36
CA SER A 72 -2.80 -12.11 1.42
C SER A 72 -2.23 -11.07 2.36
N THR A 73 -0.92 -11.13 2.66
CA THR A 73 -0.23 -10.11 3.45
C THR A 73 -0.19 -8.79 2.69
N ALA A 74 0.21 -8.77 1.42
CA ALA A 74 0.20 -7.55 0.62
C ALA A 74 -1.21 -6.92 0.50
N ALA A 75 -2.26 -7.75 0.32
CA ALA A 75 -3.65 -7.27 0.31
C ALA A 75 -4.10 -6.72 1.67
N ASP A 76 -3.62 -7.29 2.77
CA ASP A 76 -3.88 -6.80 4.13
C ASP A 76 -3.15 -5.48 4.40
N ASP A 77 -1.90 -5.36 3.93
CA ASP A 77 -1.08 -4.15 4.03
C ASP A 77 -1.72 -2.98 3.27
N VAL A 78 -2.30 -3.22 2.08
CA VAL A 78 -3.08 -2.21 1.34
C VAL A 78 -4.19 -1.62 2.22
N LEU A 79 -4.96 -2.45 2.92
CA LEU A 79 -6.13 -2.01 3.69
C LEU A 79 -5.77 -1.41 5.05
N HIS A 80 -4.79 -1.99 5.76
CA HIS A 80 -4.52 -1.68 7.16
C HIS A 80 -3.23 -0.88 7.39
N SER A 81 -2.38 -0.73 6.38
CA SER A 81 -1.10 -0.02 6.52
C SER A 81 -0.93 1.07 5.44
N SER A 82 -0.72 0.67 4.20
CA SER A 82 -0.21 1.56 3.15
C SER A 82 -1.24 2.59 2.67
N GLN A 83 -2.52 2.21 2.57
CA GLN A 83 -3.55 3.20 2.22
C GLN A 83 -3.82 4.18 3.36
N PRO A 84 -4.05 3.74 4.62
CA PRO A 84 -4.18 4.66 5.74
C PRO A 84 -2.98 5.59 5.91
N LEU A 85 -1.75 5.10 5.72
CA LEU A 85 -0.54 5.91 5.77
C LEU A 85 -0.49 6.97 4.65
N SER A 86 -0.89 6.61 3.44
CA SER A 86 -0.98 7.55 2.31
C SER A 86 -2.03 8.64 2.59
N ALA A 87 -3.19 8.27 3.12
CA ALA A 87 -4.24 9.20 3.51
C ALA A 87 -3.79 10.12 4.65
N ASP A 88 -3.13 9.58 5.68
CA ASP A 88 -2.57 10.36 6.79
C ASP A 88 -1.49 11.35 6.30
N ALA A 89 -0.64 10.95 5.35
CA ALA A 89 0.34 11.84 4.74
C ALA A 89 -0.31 13.01 3.99
N ALA A 90 -1.40 12.76 3.26
CA ALA A 90 -2.17 13.80 2.61
C ALA A 90 -2.85 14.74 3.62
N ASP A 91 -3.40 14.20 4.72
CA ASP A 91 -4.01 14.98 5.80
C ASP A 91 -3.01 15.87 6.53
N ILE A 92 -1.76 15.41 6.71
CA ILE A 92 -0.65 16.22 7.26
C ILE A 92 -0.43 17.43 6.37
N TYR A 93 -0.27 17.22 5.06
CA TYR A 93 -0.11 18.33 4.12
C TYR A 93 -1.29 19.30 4.21
N ARG A 94 -2.52 18.76 4.12
CA ARG A 94 -3.76 19.55 4.09
C ARG A 94 -3.88 20.43 5.33
N SER A 95 -3.67 19.84 6.50
CA SER A 95 -3.75 20.51 7.79
C SER A 95 -2.67 21.58 7.95
N LEU A 96 -1.43 21.30 7.53
CA LEU A 96 -0.34 22.30 7.58
C LEU A 96 -0.63 23.50 6.65
N ALA A 97 -1.11 23.22 5.44
CA ALA A 97 -1.43 24.27 4.49
C ALA A 97 -2.64 25.10 4.95
N ASP A 98 -3.72 24.47 5.41
CA ASP A 98 -4.93 25.19 5.90
C ASP A 98 -4.64 26.01 7.15
N ALA A 99 -3.78 25.50 8.05
CA ALA A 99 -3.31 26.29 9.19
C ALA A 99 -2.59 27.58 8.73
N ASN A 100 -1.78 27.50 7.68
CA ASN A 100 -1.04 28.64 7.15
C ASN A 100 -1.92 29.65 6.40
N THR A 101 -2.89 29.18 5.61
CA THR A 101 -3.88 30.05 4.96
C THR A 101 -4.76 30.73 5.99
N THR A 102 -5.20 30.01 7.02
CA THR A 102 -6.01 30.52 8.14
C THR A 102 -5.24 31.58 8.94
N ALA A 103 -3.98 31.30 9.29
CA ALA A 103 -3.15 32.26 10.01
C ALA A 103 -2.89 33.55 9.19
N SER A 104 -2.66 33.43 7.89
CA SER A 104 -2.47 34.58 7.00
C SER A 104 -3.74 35.41 6.87
N SER A 105 -4.90 34.76 6.70
CA SER A 105 -6.20 35.44 6.63
C SER A 105 -6.52 36.18 7.94
N GLY A 106 -6.30 35.52 9.09
CA GLY A 106 -6.48 36.14 10.40
C GLY A 106 -5.54 37.31 10.66
N PHE A 107 -4.32 37.27 10.12
CA PHE A 107 -3.39 38.39 10.20
C PHE A 107 -3.87 39.60 9.37
N LEU A 108 -4.34 39.35 8.14
CA LEU A 108 -4.87 40.37 7.24
C LEU A 108 -6.08 41.12 7.82
N ALA A 109 -6.85 40.49 8.72
CA ALA A 109 -7.96 41.11 9.44
C ALA A 109 -7.54 42.15 10.52
N GLY A 110 -6.23 42.46 10.68
CA GLY A 110 -5.77 43.65 11.40
C GLY A 110 -6.06 43.67 12.91
N GLY A 111 -5.73 42.58 13.63
CA GLY A 111 -5.93 42.48 15.09
C GLY A 111 -7.35 42.09 15.51
N GLN A 112 -8.30 42.01 14.57
CA GLN A 112 -9.68 41.55 14.77
C GLN A 112 -9.86 40.06 14.41
N GLU A 113 -8.85 39.23 14.67
CA GLU A 113 -8.95 37.78 14.44
C GLU A 113 -10.12 37.21 15.26
N THR A 114 -11.08 36.57 14.58
CA THR A 114 -12.25 35.99 15.22
C THR A 114 -11.89 34.69 15.94
N ALA A 115 -12.68 34.31 16.96
CA ALA A 115 -12.52 33.04 17.64
C ALA A 115 -12.58 31.84 16.67
N ALA A 116 -13.46 31.91 15.67
CA ALA A 116 -13.58 30.85 14.66
C ALA A 116 -12.30 30.65 13.83
N VAL A 117 -11.63 31.73 13.42
CA VAL A 117 -10.33 31.67 12.72
C VAL A 117 -9.26 31.07 13.63
N ARG A 118 -9.26 31.46 14.92
CA ARG A 118 -8.33 30.91 15.91
C ARG A 118 -8.54 29.41 16.12
N ASP A 119 -9.79 28.99 16.26
CA ASP A 119 -10.17 27.60 16.50
C ASP A 119 -9.85 26.70 15.31
N ARG A 120 -10.09 27.18 14.07
CA ARG A 120 -9.70 26.47 12.85
C ARG A 120 -8.19 26.23 12.80
N TYR A 121 -7.39 27.29 12.98
CA TYR A 121 -5.93 27.16 13.01
C TYR A 121 -5.45 26.16 14.08
N GLU A 122 -5.96 26.25 15.31
CA GLU A 122 -5.54 25.33 16.38
C GLU A 122 -6.02 23.90 16.11
N LYS A 123 -7.19 23.71 15.48
CA LYS A 123 -7.65 22.39 15.04
C LYS A 123 -6.68 21.81 14.03
N ASP A 124 -6.30 22.55 13.00
CA ASP A 124 -5.42 22.06 11.95
C ASP A 124 -4.02 21.71 12.47
N ILE A 125 -3.46 22.54 13.36
CA ILE A 125 -2.18 22.24 14.02
C ILE A 125 -2.27 20.98 14.87
N ARG A 126 -3.38 20.77 15.61
CA ARG A 126 -3.59 19.54 16.38
C ARG A 126 -3.76 18.32 15.48
N THR A 127 -4.50 18.44 14.38
CA THR A 127 -4.69 17.37 13.40
C THR A 127 -3.35 16.97 12.77
N ALA A 128 -2.56 17.95 12.29
CA ALA A 128 -1.23 17.69 11.74
C ALA A 128 -0.32 17.00 12.76
N ALA A 129 -0.29 17.47 14.02
CA ALA A 129 0.49 16.85 15.07
C ALA A 129 0.06 15.41 15.37
N ALA A 130 -1.25 15.16 15.46
CA ALA A 130 -1.79 13.82 15.71
C ALA A 130 -1.45 12.85 14.56
N LYS A 131 -1.62 13.29 13.31
CA LYS A 131 -1.29 12.49 12.12
C LYS A 131 0.21 12.21 12.01
N LEU A 132 1.07 13.17 12.37
CA LEU A 132 2.51 12.95 12.45
C LEU A 132 2.89 11.90 13.51
N VAL A 133 2.17 11.82 14.62
CA VAL A 133 2.35 10.78 15.64
C VAL A 133 1.92 9.41 15.11
N THR A 134 0.75 9.31 14.49
CA THR A 134 0.27 8.06 13.87
C THR A 134 1.22 7.57 12.79
N ALA A 135 1.67 8.47 11.91
CA ALA A 135 2.63 8.16 10.86
C ALA A 135 3.97 7.69 11.46
N ALA A 136 4.48 8.36 12.50
CA ALA A 136 5.70 7.94 13.18
C ALA A 136 5.59 6.55 13.82
N ALA A 137 4.44 6.21 14.40
CA ALA A 137 4.20 4.90 15.01
C ALA A 137 4.08 3.76 13.98
N SER A 138 3.71 4.09 12.74
CA SER A 138 3.42 3.15 11.66
C SER A 138 4.53 3.09 10.59
N THR A 139 5.61 3.85 10.79
CA THR A 139 6.75 3.93 9.88
C THR A 139 7.98 3.25 10.49
N ASP A 140 8.63 2.38 9.72
CA ASP A 140 9.84 1.70 10.18
C ASP A 140 11.00 2.68 10.44
N PRO A 141 11.76 2.51 11.55
CA PRO A 141 12.93 3.31 11.84
C PRO A 141 13.99 3.24 10.74
N GLY A 142 14.62 4.38 10.44
CA GLY A 142 15.70 4.47 9.44
C GLY A 142 15.24 4.59 7.98
N THR A 143 13.93 4.56 7.73
CA THR A 143 13.37 4.84 6.40
C THR A 143 13.42 6.33 6.03
N PRO A 144 13.40 6.69 4.74
CA PRO A 144 13.26 8.08 4.31
C PRO A 144 12.01 8.77 4.86
N SER A 145 10.88 8.06 4.95
CA SER A 145 9.63 8.59 5.54
C SER A 145 9.83 8.97 7.01
N ALA A 146 10.53 8.15 7.80
CA ALA A 146 10.84 8.45 9.20
C ALA A 146 11.68 9.74 9.34
N ALA A 147 12.63 9.97 8.42
CA ALA A 147 13.42 11.20 8.40
C ALA A 147 12.55 12.43 8.08
N THR A 148 11.64 12.31 7.11
CA THR A 148 10.69 13.37 6.74
C THR A 148 9.73 13.70 7.88
N ILE A 149 9.16 12.69 8.54
CA ILE A 149 8.29 12.86 9.73
C ILE A 149 9.06 13.54 10.87
N THR A 150 10.31 13.12 11.12
CA THR A 150 11.17 13.74 12.14
C THR A 150 11.44 15.22 11.83
N LYS A 151 11.66 15.57 10.55
CA LYS A 151 11.84 16.97 10.12
C LYS A 151 10.57 17.78 10.39
N LEU A 152 9.40 17.27 10.01
CA LEU A 152 8.12 17.94 10.23
C LEU A 152 7.81 18.14 11.73
N ASN A 153 8.09 17.13 12.56
CA ASN A 153 7.93 17.22 14.02
C ASN A 153 8.82 18.29 14.66
N LYS A 154 9.99 18.60 14.08
CA LYS A 154 10.85 19.71 14.54
C LYS A 154 10.34 21.06 14.07
N LEU A 155 9.90 21.16 12.81
CA LEU A 155 9.46 22.42 12.21
C LEU A 155 8.11 22.91 12.73
N LEU A 156 7.19 22.01 13.07
CA LEU A 156 5.84 22.35 13.53
C LEU A 156 5.82 23.28 14.76
N PRO A 157 6.53 23.00 15.87
CA PRO A 157 6.58 23.91 17.01
C PRO A 157 7.29 25.24 16.69
N GLU A 158 8.31 25.25 15.83
CA GLU A 158 8.98 26.49 15.39
C GLU A 158 8.00 27.39 14.63
N TYR A 159 7.29 26.82 13.65
CA TYR A 159 6.25 27.51 12.89
C TYR A 159 5.17 28.07 13.81
N LYS A 160 4.65 27.25 14.74
CA LYS A 160 3.64 27.71 15.71
C LYS A 160 4.15 28.90 16.52
N GLY A 161 5.40 28.83 17.01
CA GLY A 161 6.02 29.92 17.76
C GLY A 161 6.13 31.23 16.97
N LEU A 162 6.43 31.16 15.67
CA LEU A 162 6.48 32.34 14.79
C LEU A 162 5.09 32.96 14.56
N ILE A 163 4.07 32.13 14.34
CA ILE A 163 2.69 32.60 14.17
C ILE A 163 2.18 33.30 15.44
N GLU A 164 2.46 32.76 16.62
CA GLU A 164 2.04 33.42 17.87
C GLU A 164 2.74 34.77 18.08
N ARG A 165 4.03 34.87 17.73
CA ARG A 165 4.75 36.16 17.74
C ARG A 165 4.16 37.14 16.73
N ALA A 166 3.80 36.67 15.53
CA ALA A 166 3.15 37.49 14.52
C ALA A 166 1.82 38.05 15.04
N ARG A 167 0.95 37.20 15.61
CA ARG A 167 -0.34 37.62 16.17
C ARG A 167 -0.21 38.59 17.34
N ALA A 168 0.71 38.32 18.26
CA ALA A 168 0.93 39.19 19.42
C ALA A 168 1.39 40.61 19.02
N ASN A 169 2.21 40.72 17.98
CA ASN A 169 2.63 42.00 17.41
C ASN A 169 1.53 42.64 16.56
N ASN A 170 0.76 41.85 15.80
CA ASN A 170 -0.36 42.34 14.98
C ASN A 170 -1.44 43.02 15.85
N ARG A 171 -1.77 42.41 17.01
CA ARG A 171 -2.71 43.01 17.99
C ARG A 171 -2.23 44.35 18.54
N GLN A 172 -0.93 44.60 18.56
CA GLN A 172 -0.34 45.87 19.00
C GLN A 172 -0.10 46.85 17.85
N GLY A 173 -0.43 46.48 16.60
CA GLY A 173 -0.17 47.29 15.42
C GLY A 173 1.31 47.41 15.05
N TYR A 174 2.18 46.55 15.58
CA TYR A 174 3.61 46.63 15.31
C TYR A 174 3.96 46.01 13.95
N PRO A 175 4.74 46.71 13.09
CA PRO A 175 5.18 46.20 11.79
C PRO A 175 5.95 44.87 11.87
N LEU A 176 6.56 44.59 13.03
CA LEU A 176 7.27 43.34 13.30
C LEU A 176 6.37 42.10 13.18
N GLY A 177 5.05 42.25 13.37
CA GLY A 177 4.09 41.16 13.16
C GLY A 177 4.12 40.62 11.73
N GLY A 178 4.21 41.51 10.74
CA GLY A 178 4.27 41.11 9.33
C GLY A 178 5.59 40.44 8.96
N ALA A 179 6.70 40.80 9.63
CA ALA A 179 7.97 40.13 9.45
C ALA A 179 7.93 38.68 9.97
N TYR A 180 7.39 38.46 11.17
CA TYR A 180 7.23 37.10 11.72
C TYR A 180 6.27 36.25 10.89
N LEU A 181 5.17 36.82 10.39
CA LEU A 181 4.24 36.08 9.51
C LEU A 181 4.95 35.67 8.21
N ARG A 182 5.66 36.58 7.54
CA ARG A 182 6.38 36.25 6.29
C ARG A 182 7.40 35.14 6.53
N TYR A 183 8.16 35.20 7.62
CA TYR A 183 9.12 34.15 7.96
C TYR A 183 8.46 32.81 8.29
N ALA A 184 7.32 32.82 8.99
CA ALA A 184 6.54 31.61 9.24
C ALA A 184 6.01 30.99 7.94
N ASN A 185 5.47 31.83 7.04
CA ASN A 185 4.97 31.39 5.75
C ASN A 185 6.11 30.88 4.85
N GLU A 186 7.28 31.54 4.83
CA GLU A 186 8.45 31.07 4.11
C GLU A 186 8.85 29.66 4.59
N LYS A 187 8.94 29.44 5.91
CA LYS A 187 9.19 28.11 6.49
C LYS A 187 8.14 27.09 6.08
N MET A 188 6.86 27.46 6.10
CA MET A 188 5.77 26.57 5.67
C MET A 188 5.94 26.18 4.19
N GLN A 189 6.09 27.17 3.30
CA GLN A 189 6.11 26.99 1.86
C GLN A 189 7.39 26.33 1.34
N THR A 190 8.54 26.60 1.96
CA THR A 190 9.85 26.14 1.45
C THR A 190 10.37 24.91 2.18
N GLU A 191 9.95 24.66 3.42
CA GLU A 191 10.46 23.53 4.20
C GLU A 191 9.39 22.50 4.54
N MET A 192 8.22 22.92 5.04
CA MET A 192 7.22 22.01 5.60
C MET A 192 6.32 21.39 4.54
N LEU A 193 5.69 22.18 3.69
CA LEU A 193 4.80 21.67 2.63
C LEU A 193 5.56 20.78 1.62
N PRO A 194 6.78 21.13 1.16
CA PRO A 194 7.55 20.23 0.31
C PRO A 194 7.93 18.92 1.01
N ALA A 195 8.21 18.95 2.32
CA ALA A 195 8.47 17.73 3.09
C ALA A 195 7.20 16.87 3.24
N ALA A 196 6.04 17.48 3.48
CA ALA A 196 4.77 16.76 3.55
C ALA A 196 4.36 16.18 2.18
N GLU A 197 4.60 16.90 1.08
CA GLU A 197 4.36 16.44 -0.30
C GLU A 197 5.29 15.27 -0.68
N ASP A 198 6.55 15.32 -0.25
CA ASP A 198 7.51 14.22 -0.40
C ASP A 198 7.08 12.97 0.40
N LEU A 199 6.60 13.14 1.64
CA LEU A 199 6.03 12.05 2.43
C LEU A 199 4.83 11.42 1.71
N TYR A 200 3.87 12.25 1.27
CA TYR A 200 2.70 11.80 0.52
C TYR A 200 3.08 11.00 -0.74
N THR A 201 4.06 11.51 -1.50
CA THR A 201 4.52 10.84 -2.73
C THR A 201 5.12 9.46 -2.44
N LYS A 202 5.88 9.32 -1.34
CA LYS A 202 6.51 8.07 -0.92
C LYS A 202 5.48 7.05 -0.43
N GLU A 203 4.55 7.46 0.42
CA GLU A 203 3.51 6.54 0.91
C GLU A 203 2.59 6.10 -0.23
N ASN A 204 2.30 6.97 -1.21
CA ASN A 204 1.55 6.59 -2.39
C ASN A 204 2.34 5.68 -3.36
N GLN A 205 3.67 5.70 -3.32
CA GLN A 205 4.50 4.72 -4.03
C GLN A 205 4.47 3.36 -3.31
N ARG A 206 4.60 3.35 -1.98
CA ARG A 206 4.47 2.13 -1.17
C ARG A 206 3.12 1.44 -1.39
N LEU A 207 2.03 2.22 -1.39
CA LEU A 207 0.70 1.70 -1.71
C LEU A 207 0.66 1.00 -3.07
N ARG A 208 1.28 1.60 -4.10
CA ARG A 208 1.36 0.99 -5.44
C ARG A 208 2.18 -0.30 -5.45
N ASP A 209 3.30 -0.33 -4.72
CA ASP A 209 4.15 -1.51 -4.63
C ASP A 209 3.40 -2.69 -3.98
N ASP A 210 2.55 -2.44 -2.98
CA ASP A 210 1.73 -3.48 -2.35
C ASP A 210 0.62 -4.01 -3.27
N TYR A 211 0.01 -3.15 -4.09
CA TYR A 211 -0.90 -3.59 -5.17
C TYR A 211 -0.19 -4.48 -6.20
N ASP A 212 1.03 -4.09 -6.61
CA ASP A 212 1.85 -4.84 -7.54
C ASP A 212 2.29 -6.19 -6.97
N ALA A 213 2.42 -6.33 -5.65
CA ALA A 213 2.68 -7.59 -4.98
C ALA A 213 1.42 -8.48 -4.84
N ALA A 214 0.25 -7.88 -4.61
CA ALA A 214 -1.00 -8.60 -4.33
C ALA A 214 -1.73 -9.13 -5.59
N THR A 215 -1.66 -8.40 -6.71
CA THR A 215 -2.49 -8.65 -7.91
C THR A 215 -1.97 -9.67 -8.95
N PRO A 216 -0.66 -10.02 -9.04
CA PRO A 216 -0.19 -10.96 -10.06
C PRO A 216 -0.71 -12.38 -9.85
N TYR A 217 -1.08 -13.08 -10.95
CA TYR A 217 -1.51 -14.48 -10.87
C TYR A 217 -0.40 -15.40 -10.34
N PRO A 218 -0.72 -16.38 -9.47
CA PRO A 218 0.22 -17.35 -8.90
C PRO A 218 0.55 -18.46 -9.92
N TRP A 219 1.17 -18.10 -11.04
CA TRP A 219 1.38 -19.02 -12.18
C TRP A 219 2.14 -20.29 -11.82
N ILE A 220 3.10 -20.21 -10.90
CA ILE A 220 3.87 -21.38 -10.46
C ILE A 220 2.96 -22.38 -9.72
N ALA A 221 2.14 -21.91 -8.78
CA ALA A 221 1.18 -22.75 -8.08
C ALA A 221 0.15 -23.36 -9.05
N ILE A 222 -0.37 -22.57 -10.00
CA ILE A 222 -1.31 -23.06 -11.02
C ILE A 222 -0.67 -24.18 -11.85
N ALA A 223 0.54 -23.95 -12.36
CA ALA A 223 1.25 -24.93 -13.18
C ALA A 223 1.52 -26.22 -12.40
N LEU A 224 1.97 -26.12 -11.15
CA LEU A 224 2.19 -27.28 -10.28
C LEU A 224 0.89 -28.03 -9.99
N GLY A 225 -0.23 -27.33 -9.77
CA GLY A 225 -1.54 -27.94 -9.55
C GLY A 225 -2.03 -28.71 -10.77
N VAL A 226 -1.89 -28.13 -11.97
CA VAL A 226 -2.23 -28.81 -13.24
C VAL A 226 -1.36 -30.05 -13.45
N VAL A 227 -0.04 -29.95 -13.21
CA VAL A 227 0.88 -31.09 -13.32
C VAL A 227 0.55 -32.18 -12.30
N ALA A 228 0.22 -31.82 -11.06
CA ALA A 228 -0.16 -32.76 -10.01
C ALA A 228 -1.46 -33.51 -10.38
N LEU A 229 -2.49 -32.80 -10.85
CA LEU A 229 -3.74 -33.41 -11.31
C LEU A 229 -3.54 -34.31 -12.53
N ALA A 230 -2.72 -33.89 -13.50
CA ALA A 230 -2.38 -34.71 -14.65
C ALA A 230 -1.65 -36.00 -14.23
N GLY A 231 -0.71 -35.91 -13.28
CA GLY A 231 -0.01 -37.05 -12.71
C GLY A 231 -0.95 -38.02 -11.99
N LEU A 232 -1.86 -37.51 -11.14
CA LEU A 232 -2.86 -38.31 -10.45
C LEU A 232 -3.81 -39.01 -11.42
N ALA A 233 -4.33 -38.29 -12.42
CA ALA A 233 -5.21 -38.85 -13.44
C ALA A 233 -4.50 -39.93 -14.29
N TRP A 234 -3.25 -39.70 -14.66
CA TRP A 234 -2.43 -40.70 -15.36
C TRP A 234 -2.25 -41.96 -14.52
N ALA A 235 -1.96 -41.82 -13.22
CA ALA A 235 -1.78 -42.95 -12.32
C ALA A 235 -3.09 -43.74 -12.11
N GLN A 236 -4.24 -43.06 -12.02
CA GLN A 236 -5.55 -43.71 -11.97
C GLN A 236 -5.83 -44.49 -13.27
N ARG A 237 -5.61 -43.87 -14.43
CA ARG A 237 -5.82 -44.51 -15.75
C ARG A 237 -4.91 -45.72 -15.96
N ARG A 238 -3.65 -45.63 -15.53
CA ARG A 238 -2.70 -46.75 -15.58
C ARG A 238 -3.14 -47.92 -14.70
N ASN A 239 -3.56 -47.64 -13.45
CA ASN A 239 -4.08 -48.69 -12.56
C ASN A 239 -5.33 -49.36 -13.14
N TYR A 240 -6.27 -48.57 -13.67
CA TYR A 240 -7.48 -49.08 -14.29
C TYR A 240 -7.18 -50.01 -15.47
N ARG A 241 -6.29 -49.60 -16.39
CA ARG A 241 -5.90 -50.42 -17.56
C ARG A 241 -5.13 -51.68 -17.23
N LEU A 242 -4.31 -51.68 -16.17
CA LEU A 242 -3.46 -52.83 -15.82
C LEU A 242 -4.14 -53.83 -14.88
N THR A 243 -5.08 -53.39 -14.04
CA THR A 243 -5.67 -54.25 -12.99
C THR A 243 -7.20 -54.41 -13.05
N ASN A 244 -7.90 -53.74 -13.98
CA ASN A 244 -9.37 -53.78 -14.14
C ASN A 244 -10.19 -53.50 -12.85
N ARG A 245 -9.55 -53.04 -11.76
CA ARG A 245 -10.20 -52.74 -10.48
C ARG A 245 -10.62 -51.28 -10.40
N VAL A 246 -11.81 -51.08 -9.83
CA VAL A 246 -12.48 -49.79 -9.63
C VAL A 246 -11.72 -48.99 -8.55
N PHE A 247 -11.24 -47.81 -8.94
CA PHE A 247 -10.60 -46.71 -8.19
C PHE A 247 -10.04 -46.93 -6.76
N ASN A 248 -8.76 -46.58 -6.56
CA ASN A 248 -8.18 -46.43 -5.22
C ASN A 248 -8.76 -45.17 -4.54
N HIS A 249 -9.52 -45.35 -3.46
CA HIS A 249 -10.15 -44.27 -2.70
C HIS A 249 -9.16 -43.17 -2.26
N GLY A 250 -7.90 -43.53 -1.94
CA GLY A 250 -6.88 -42.55 -1.55
C GLY A 250 -6.45 -41.64 -2.72
N LEU A 251 -6.34 -42.20 -3.94
CA LEU A 251 -6.00 -41.42 -5.13
C LEU A 251 -7.17 -40.53 -5.58
N LEU A 252 -8.41 -41.01 -5.42
CA LEU A 252 -9.60 -40.20 -5.67
C LEU A 252 -9.69 -39.02 -4.69
N ALA A 253 -9.50 -39.29 -3.39
CA ALA A 253 -9.49 -38.24 -2.37
C ALA A 253 -8.41 -37.19 -2.65
N ALA A 254 -7.19 -37.61 -2.99
CA ALA A 254 -6.10 -36.70 -3.35
C ALA A 254 -6.40 -35.87 -4.61
N THR A 255 -7.05 -36.46 -5.61
CA THR A 255 -7.44 -35.75 -6.85
C THR A 255 -8.54 -34.74 -6.58
N ALA A 256 -9.58 -35.13 -5.83
CA ALA A 256 -10.67 -34.24 -5.44
C ALA A 256 -10.13 -33.07 -4.59
N ALA A 257 -9.30 -33.35 -3.58
CA ALA A 257 -8.63 -32.34 -2.77
C ALA A 257 -7.80 -31.37 -3.61
N SER A 258 -6.94 -31.88 -4.49
CA SER A 258 -6.08 -31.05 -5.35
C SER A 258 -6.90 -30.21 -6.33
N ALA A 259 -8.00 -30.76 -6.86
CA ALA A 259 -8.91 -30.05 -7.75
C ALA A 259 -9.64 -28.92 -7.02
N VAL A 260 -10.10 -29.16 -5.79
CA VAL A 260 -10.71 -28.14 -4.94
C VAL A 260 -9.72 -27.03 -4.61
N VAL A 261 -8.47 -27.34 -4.22
CA VAL A 261 -7.44 -26.32 -3.98
C VAL A 261 -7.15 -25.51 -5.23
N LEU A 262 -6.97 -26.16 -6.38
CA LEU A 262 -6.68 -25.46 -7.63
C LEU A 262 -7.85 -24.57 -8.06
N LEU A 263 -9.08 -25.07 -7.95
CA LEU A 263 -10.29 -24.29 -8.25
C LEU A 263 -10.40 -23.10 -7.30
N TRP A 264 -10.23 -23.32 -5.99
CA TRP A 264 -10.27 -22.24 -5.00
C TRP A 264 -9.15 -21.22 -5.26
N LEU A 265 -7.92 -21.66 -5.55
CA LEU A 265 -6.80 -20.78 -5.89
C LEU A 265 -7.14 -19.91 -7.10
N VAL A 266 -7.67 -20.49 -8.18
CA VAL A 266 -8.01 -19.73 -9.40
C VAL A 266 -9.19 -18.78 -9.15
N VAL A 267 -10.29 -19.27 -8.57
CA VAL A 267 -11.50 -18.48 -8.35
C VAL A 267 -11.27 -17.42 -7.28
N GLY A 268 -10.76 -17.81 -6.11
CA GLY A 268 -10.49 -16.91 -4.99
C GLY A 268 -9.48 -15.83 -5.36
N HIS A 269 -8.40 -16.16 -6.07
CA HIS A 269 -7.47 -15.15 -6.55
C HIS A 269 -8.09 -14.24 -7.62
N THR A 270 -8.96 -14.75 -8.48
CA THR A 270 -9.67 -13.92 -9.48
C THR A 270 -10.61 -12.92 -8.81
N VAL A 271 -11.39 -13.36 -7.81
CA VAL A 271 -12.26 -12.47 -7.02
C VAL A 271 -11.42 -11.44 -6.26
N ALA A 272 -10.37 -11.87 -5.57
CA ALA A 272 -9.49 -10.98 -4.82
C ALA A 272 -8.82 -9.92 -5.71
N ARG A 273 -8.30 -10.35 -6.87
CA ARG A 273 -7.74 -9.45 -7.87
C ARG A 273 -8.77 -8.47 -8.40
N SER A 274 -10.01 -8.92 -8.65
CA SER A 274 -11.07 -8.03 -9.12
C SER A 274 -11.44 -6.97 -8.07
N GLY A 275 -11.54 -7.35 -6.79
CA GLY A 275 -11.80 -6.40 -5.70
C GLY A 275 -10.64 -5.42 -5.48
N LEU A 276 -9.39 -5.90 -5.50
CA LEU A 276 -8.21 -5.03 -5.40
C LEU A 276 -8.12 -4.06 -6.59
N ASN A 277 -8.32 -4.55 -7.83
CA ASN A 277 -8.31 -3.68 -9.00
C ASN A 277 -9.45 -2.65 -8.95
N ALA A 278 -10.66 -3.05 -8.54
CA ALA A 278 -11.77 -2.11 -8.33
C ALA A 278 -11.41 -1.05 -7.28
N SER A 279 -10.86 -1.46 -6.12
CA SER A 279 -10.43 -0.53 -5.07
C SER A 279 -9.37 0.47 -5.56
N TYR A 280 -8.49 0.05 -6.47
CA TYR A 280 -7.48 0.93 -7.06
C TYR A 280 -8.10 1.87 -8.10
N ASP A 281 -8.87 1.32 -9.04
CA ASP A 281 -9.41 2.06 -10.17
C ASP A 281 -10.50 3.05 -9.78
N GLN A 282 -11.38 2.66 -8.86
CA GLN A 282 -12.50 3.46 -8.37
C GLN A 282 -12.08 4.32 -7.18
N GLY A 283 -11.38 3.74 -6.19
CA GLY A 283 -10.97 4.45 -4.97
C GLY A 283 -9.63 5.21 -5.08
N VAL A 284 -8.51 4.48 -5.12
CA VAL A 284 -7.15 5.07 -4.96
C VAL A 284 -6.83 6.11 -6.03
N ARG A 285 -7.20 5.87 -7.28
CA ARG A 285 -6.99 6.85 -8.36
C ARG A 285 -7.77 8.13 -8.13
N SER A 286 -9.04 8.02 -7.71
CA SER A 286 -9.88 9.19 -7.40
C SER A 286 -9.32 9.95 -6.20
N LEU A 287 -8.99 9.24 -5.11
CA LEU A 287 -8.34 9.79 -3.92
C LEU A 287 -7.08 10.59 -4.26
N ASN A 288 -6.18 10.03 -5.07
CA ASN A 288 -4.95 10.72 -5.47
C ASN A 288 -5.20 12.01 -6.23
N VAL A 289 -6.15 11.99 -7.19
CA VAL A 289 -6.50 13.19 -7.96
C VAL A 289 -7.18 14.25 -7.08
N LEU A 290 -8.04 13.84 -6.15
CA LEU A 290 -8.70 14.73 -5.20
C LEU A 290 -7.72 15.33 -4.18
N HIS A 291 -6.75 14.56 -3.70
CA HIS A 291 -5.67 15.08 -2.84
C HIS A 291 -4.81 16.08 -3.59
N ASP A 292 -4.40 15.79 -4.84
CA ASP A 292 -3.68 16.75 -5.68
C ASP A 292 -4.50 18.03 -5.93
N ALA A 293 -5.82 17.92 -6.12
CA ALA A 293 -6.71 19.07 -6.22
C ALA A 293 -6.72 19.89 -4.93
N SER A 294 -6.86 19.25 -3.77
CA SER A 294 -6.81 19.90 -2.46
C SER A 294 -5.48 20.62 -2.23
N ILE A 295 -4.35 19.98 -2.58
CA ILE A 295 -3.01 20.58 -2.53
C ILE A 295 -2.96 21.85 -3.39
N ALA A 296 -3.43 21.79 -4.64
CA ALA A 296 -3.44 22.94 -5.54
C ALA A 296 -4.34 24.07 -5.03
N SER A 297 -5.53 23.75 -4.52
CA SER A 297 -6.46 24.72 -3.89
C SER A 297 -5.81 25.45 -2.72
N LEU A 298 -5.15 24.71 -1.83
CA LEU A 298 -4.49 25.29 -0.66
C LEU A 298 -3.27 26.13 -1.03
N LYS A 299 -2.46 25.69 -2.02
CA LYS A 299 -1.36 26.51 -2.57
C LYS A 299 -1.91 27.79 -3.20
N ALA A 300 -3.01 27.72 -3.95
CA ALA A 300 -3.68 28.91 -4.50
C ALA A 300 -4.12 29.87 -3.39
N ARG A 301 -4.84 29.39 -2.36
CA ARG A 301 -5.30 30.25 -1.25
C ARG A 301 -4.13 30.89 -0.50
N GLY A 302 -3.05 30.14 -0.29
CA GLY A 302 -1.83 30.67 0.31
C GLY A 302 -1.24 31.82 -0.50
N ASN A 303 -1.10 31.63 -1.80
CA ASN A 303 -0.56 32.65 -2.71
C ASN A 303 -1.48 33.88 -2.80
N GLU A 304 -2.79 33.70 -2.88
CA GLU A 304 -3.75 34.81 -2.88
C GLU A 304 -3.57 35.71 -1.66
N ASN A 305 -3.50 35.12 -0.46
CA ASN A 305 -3.27 35.88 0.76
C ASN A 305 -1.91 36.60 0.74
N LEU A 306 -0.88 35.98 0.17
CA LEU A 306 0.46 36.56 0.11
C LEU A 306 0.57 37.74 -0.86
N THR A 307 -0.32 37.86 -1.86
CA THR A 307 -0.40 39.09 -2.68
C THR A 307 -0.65 40.31 -1.78
N LEU A 308 -1.59 40.22 -0.83
CA LEU A 308 -1.91 41.31 0.10
C LEU A 308 -0.92 41.45 1.26
N VAL A 309 -0.33 40.35 1.74
CA VAL A 309 0.68 40.41 2.82
C VAL A 309 1.98 41.02 2.31
N SER A 310 2.42 40.66 1.11
CA SER A 310 3.67 41.14 0.52
C SER A 310 3.51 42.51 -0.16
N ARG A 311 2.29 42.89 -0.55
CA ARG A 311 1.96 44.20 -1.16
C ARG A 311 2.83 44.50 -2.39
N GLY A 312 3.04 43.50 -3.26
CA GLY A 312 3.85 43.64 -4.46
C GLY A 312 5.36 43.72 -4.23
N ALA A 313 5.86 43.46 -3.00
CA ALA A 313 7.29 43.47 -2.72
C ALA A 313 8.06 42.32 -3.39
N GLU A 314 7.39 41.21 -3.70
CA GLU A 314 7.97 40.08 -4.41
C GLU A 314 7.45 40.01 -5.84
N THR A 315 8.36 40.19 -6.81
CA THR A 315 8.02 40.21 -8.23
C THR A 315 8.81 39.19 -9.03
N VAL A 316 8.24 38.81 -10.17
CA VAL A 316 8.87 37.92 -11.15
C VAL A 316 8.65 38.48 -12.55
N THR A 317 9.62 38.29 -13.43
CA THR A 317 9.50 38.67 -14.84
C THR A 317 8.84 37.55 -15.64
N VAL A 318 7.66 37.82 -16.21
CA VAL A 318 6.94 36.91 -17.11
C VAL A 318 6.92 37.52 -18.50
N GLY A 319 7.73 36.98 -19.41
CA GLY A 319 7.96 37.59 -20.72
C GLY A 319 8.66 38.95 -20.56
N THR A 320 7.99 40.02 -20.99
CA THR A 320 8.49 41.40 -20.86
C THR A 320 7.88 42.19 -19.69
N GLN A 321 6.98 41.56 -18.91
CA GLN A 321 6.26 42.22 -17.83
C GLN A 321 6.79 41.78 -16.46
N VAL A 322 6.94 42.73 -15.54
CA VAL A 322 7.15 42.44 -14.12
C VAL A 322 5.77 42.26 -13.48
N LYS A 323 5.56 41.12 -12.83
CA LYS A 323 4.29 40.77 -12.17
C LYS A 323 4.54 40.42 -10.70
N ASP A 324 3.51 40.53 -9.88
CA ASP A 324 3.51 39.99 -8.53
C ASP A 324 3.74 38.47 -8.60
N LYS A 325 4.74 37.98 -7.87
CA LYS A 325 5.13 36.56 -7.87
C LYS A 325 3.99 35.66 -7.38
N TYR A 326 3.30 36.09 -6.33
CA TYR A 326 2.24 35.31 -5.71
C TYR A 326 0.98 35.26 -6.58
N ASP A 327 0.66 36.33 -7.31
CA ASP A 327 -0.42 36.29 -8.32
C ASP A 327 -0.11 35.28 -9.44
N VAL A 328 1.13 35.28 -9.96
CA VAL A 328 1.56 34.30 -10.98
C VAL A 328 1.44 32.87 -10.45
N ASP A 329 1.90 32.62 -9.23
CA ASP A 329 1.79 31.30 -8.60
C ASP A 329 0.33 30.93 -8.29
N PHE A 330 -0.52 31.88 -7.90
CA PHE A 330 -1.97 31.65 -7.74
C PHE A 330 -2.59 31.13 -9.05
N GLN A 331 -2.36 31.82 -10.18
CA GLN A 331 -2.91 31.41 -11.47
C GLN A 331 -2.47 30.00 -11.86
N LYS A 332 -1.18 29.69 -11.68
CA LYS A 332 -0.61 28.36 -11.94
C LYS A 332 -1.29 27.27 -11.10
N GLN A 333 -1.51 27.53 -9.81
CA GLN A 333 -2.15 26.56 -8.92
C GLN A 333 -3.64 26.40 -9.25
N MET A 334 -4.33 27.48 -9.62
CA MET A 334 -5.71 27.38 -10.09
C MET A 334 -5.81 26.56 -11.38
N ASP A 335 -4.83 26.65 -12.29
CA ASP A 335 -4.80 25.84 -13.53
C ASP A 335 -4.58 24.36 -13.23
N THR A 336 -3.71 24.08 -12.25
CA THR A 336 -3.48 22.74 -11.72
C THR A 336 -4.77 22.20 -11.10
N LEU A 337 -5.43 22.97 -10.24
CA LEU A 337 -6.71 22.63 -9.62
C LEU A 337 -7.78 22.33 -10.67
N ALA A 338 -7.93 23.19 -11.69
CA ALA A 338 -8.90 22.99 -12.77
C ALA A 338 -8.65 21.69 -13.54
N THR A 339 -7.37 21.37 -13.81
CA THR A 339 -6.97 20.12 -14.46
C THR A 339 -7.31 18.90 -13.60
N LYS A 340 -6.98 18.94 -12.31
CA LYS A 340 -7.27 17.84 -11.37
C LYS A 340 -8.76 17.64 -11.16
N LEU A 341 -9.55 18.71 -11.01
CA LEU A 341 -11.01 18.62 -10.92
C LEU A 341 -11.63 18.04 -12.19
N LYS A 342 -11.10 18.37 -13.37
CA LYS A 342 -11.54 17.75 -14.63
C LYS A 342 -11.23 16.24 -14.67
N THR A 343 -10.07 15.84 -14.18
CA THR A 343 -9.73 14.41 -14.07
C THR A 343 -10.62 13.69 -13.05
N ALA A 344 -10.89 14.31 -11.89
CA ALA A 344 -11.78 13.76 -10.88
C ALA A 344 -13.22 13.59 -11.42
N ASP A 345 -13.71 14.55 -12.20
CA ASP A 345 -15.04 14.50 -12.83
C ASP A 345 -15.18 13.28 -13.75
N GLY A 346 -14.15 13.00 -14.55
CA GLY A 346 -14.11 11.81 -15.42
C GLY A 346 -13.97 10.49 -14.65
N LEU A 347 -13.35 10.49 -13.46
CA LEU A 347 -13.25 9.30 -12.60
C LEU A 347 -14.55 9.04 -11.83
N ALA A 348 -15.31 10.07 -11.51
CA ALA A 348 -16.59 9.99 -10.83
C ALA A 348 -17.74 9.52 -11.75
N GLU A 349 -17.51 9.40 -13.06
CA GLU A 349 -18.56 9.00 -14.02
C GLU A 349 -19.23 7.68 -13.61
N GLY A 350 -20.56 7.70 -13.51
CA GLY A 350 -21.36 6.55 -13.08
C GLY A 350 -21.67 6.50 -11.58
N ASP A 351 -21.09 7.41 -10.77
CA ASP A 351 -21.38 7.54 -9.36
C ASP A 351 -21.88 8.96 -9.01
N ALA A 352 -23.20 9.08 -8.83
CA ALA A 352 -23.83 10.35 -8.51
C ALA A 352 -23.34 10.97 -7.19
N ALA A 353 -22.92 10.14 -6.21
CA ALA A 353 -22.43 10.61 -4.92
C ALA A 353 -21.01 11.19 -5.03
N ALA A 354 -20.20 10.70 -5.97
CA ALA A 354 -18.89 11.26 -6.30
C ALA A 354 -18.99 12.50 -7.23
N VAL A 355 -19.92 12.50 -8.20
CA VAL A 355 -20.05 13.59 -9.19
C VAL A 355 -20.48 14.92 -8.55
N ALA A 356 -21.44 14.89 -7.62
CA ALA A 356 -22.00 16.09 -7.01
C ALA A 356 -20.95 16.99 -6.30
N PRO A 357 -20.10 16.48 -5.39
CA PRO A 357 -19.07 17.29 -4.75
C PRO A 357 -18.01 17.81 -5.74
N VAL A 358 -17.57 16.99 -6.71
CA VAL A 358 -16.58 17.43 -7.71
C VAL A 358 -17.13 18.56 -8.59
N THR A 359 -18.38 18.45 -9.02
CA THR A 359 -19.06 19.49 -9.79
C THR A 359 -19.15 20.80 -9.00
N LYS A 360 -19.51 20.72 -7.71
CA LYS A 360 -19.58 21.88 -6.81
C LYS A 360 -18.22 22.52 -6.56
N ALA A 361 -17.16 21.72 -6.41
CA ALA A 361 -15.79 22.21 -6.32
C ALA A 361 -15.39 22.95 -7.61
N ASN A 362 -15.71 22.39 -8.78
CA ASN A 362 -15.38 23.01 -10.07
C ASN A 362 -16.11 24.34 -10.31
N SER A 363 -17.40 24.43 -9.96
CA SER A 363 -18.15 25.70 -10.07
C SER A 363 -17.61 26.76 -9.10
N SER A 364 -17.32 26.37 -7.86
CA SER A 364 -16.76 27.26 -6.84
C SER A 364 -15.36 27.75 -7.20
N MET A 365 -14.51 26.90 -7.79
CA MET A 365 -13.19 27.27 -8.30
C MET A 365 -13.27 28.29 -9.43
N LYS A 366 -14.21 28.13 -10.36
CA LYS A 366 -14.43 29.09 -11.46
C LYS A 366 -14.87 30.45 -10.92
N GLU A 367 -15.81 30.47 -9.98
CA GLU A 367 -16.25 31.68 -9.31
C GLU A 367 -15.10 32.34 -8.52
N TRP A 368 -14.26 31.54 -7.86
CA TRP A 368 -13.07 32.03 -7.17
C TRP A 368 -12.15 32.80 -8.12
N ARG A 369 -11.84 32.27 -9.31
CA ARG A 369 -11.01 33.01 -10.30
C ARG A 369 -11.61 34.35 -10.70
N ILE A 370 -12.93 34.41 -10.87
CA ILE A 370 -13.63 35.65 -11.23
C ILE A 370 -13.47 36.67 -10.10
N ARG A 371 -13.79 36.28 -8.86
CA ARG A 371 -13.68 37.14 -7.68
C ARG A 371 -12.24 37.58 -7.41
N HIS A 372 -11.27 36.68 -7.61
CA HIS A 372 -9.85 36.98 -7.48
C HIS A 372 -9.41 38.04 -8.50
N THR A 373 -9.86 37.93 -9.75
CA THR A 373 -9.57 38.93 -10.79
C THR A 373 -10.09 40.31 -10.40
N ASP A 374 -11.27 40.37 -9.78
CA ASP A 374 -11.82 41.63 -9.28
C ASP A 374 -11.05 42.18 -8.07
N ALA A 375 -10.58 41.31 -7.17
CA ALA A 375 -9.69 41.69 -6.07
C ALA A 375 -8.36 42.27 -6.60
N ARG A 376 -7.75 41.64 -7.62
CA ARG A 376 -6.54 42.13 -8.28
C ARG A 376 -6.74 43.50 -8.91
N LYS A 377 -7.87 43.75 -9.58
CA LYS A 377 -8.17 45.09 -10.12
C LYS A 377 -8.20 46.17 -9.04
N GLN A 378 -8.74 45.86 -7.85
CA GLN A 378 -8.71 46.81 -6.73
C GLN A 378 -7.27 47.06 -6.28
N ASP A 379 -6.47 46.01 -6.08
CA ASP A 379 -5.08 46.12 -5.63
C ASP A 379 -4.20 46.88 -6.64
N ASP A 380 -4.29 46.53 -7.94
CA ASP A 380 -3.55 47.17 -9.03
C ASP A 380 -3.90 48.65 -9.22
N SER A 381 -5.11 49.06 -8.80
CA SER A 381 -5.54 50.46 -8.80
C SER A 381 -5.08 51.25 -7.56
N GLY A 382 -4.40 50.59 -6.61
CA GLY A 382 -3.98 51.15 -5.33
C GLY A 382 -5.05 51.10 -4.23
N ASN A 383 -6.23 50.52 -4.49
CA ASN A 383 -7.29 50.36 -3.49
C ASN A 383 -7.08 49.10 -2.64
N TYR A 384 -6.12 49.17 -1.72
CA TYR A 384 -5.79 48.06 -0.82
C TYR A 384 -6.99 47.59 0.00
N GLN A 385 -7.79 48.51 0.54
CA GLN A 385 -8.97 48.13 1.35
C GLN A 385 -10.00 47.39 0.50
N GLY A 386 -10.29 47.87 -0.71
CA GLY A 386 -11.19 47.17 -1.62
C GLY A 386 -10.68 45.78 -2.01
N ALA A 387 -9.37 45.60 -2.18
CA ALA A 387 -8.78 44.29 -2.43
C ALA A 387 -8.92 43.37 -1.20
N LEU A 388 -8.69 43.91 0.00
CA LEU A 388 -8.85 43.21 1.27
C LEU A 388 -10.29 42.73 1.48
N ASP A 389 -11.27 43.60 1.26
CA ASP A 389 -12.71 43.28 1.38
C ASP A 389 -13.09 42.16 0.39
N LYS A 390 -12.52 42.16 -0.81
CA LYS A 390 -12.73 41.10 -1.81
C LYS A 390 -12.04 39.77 -1.49
N ILE A 391 -11.07 39.72 -0.59
CA ILE A 391 -10.34 38.48 -0.24
C ILE A 391 -10.78 37.90 1.10
N ILE A 392 -11.01 38.75 2.11
CA ILE A 392 -11.35 38.35 3.49
C ILE A 392 -12.52 39.13 4.10
N GLY A 393 -13.25 39.94 3.32
CA GLY A 393 -14.35 40.78 3.80
C GLY A 393 -15.60 40.01 4.23
N SER A 394 -16.68 40.75 4.42
CA SER A 394 -17.98 40.21 4.81
C SER A 394 -18.69 39.53 3.63
N LYS A 395 -19.77 38.78 3.88
CA LYS A 395 -20.52 38.10 2.81
C LYS A 395 -21.03 39.07 1.72
N ASP A 396 -21.36 40.29 2.09
CA ASP A 396 -21.84 41.32 1.16
C ASP A 396 -20.75 41.75 0.17
N ASP A 397 -19.48 41.62 0.58
CA ASP A 397 -18.31 41.91 -0.25
C ASP A 397 -18.03 40.81 -1.27
N LYS A 398 -18.67 39.64 -1.13
CA LYS A 398 -18.45 38.43 -1.92
C LYS A 398 -16.98 38.03 -1.94
N PRO A 399 -16.37 37.72 -0.77
CA PRO A 399 -14.95 37.47 -0.68
C PRO A 399 -14.59 36.16 -1.39
N THR A 400 -13.34 36.07 -1.84
CA THR A 400 -12.79 34.84 -2.40
C THR A 400 -12.71 33.70 -1.39
N GLY A 401 -12.59 34.03 -0.09
CA GLY A 401 -12.58 33.06 1.01
C GLY A 401 -13.81 32.14 1.03
N GLU A 402 -15.00 32.65 0.69
CA GLU A 402 -16.21 31.82 0.57
C GLU A 402 -16.08 30.75 -0.52
N CYS A 403 -15.49 31.11 -1.66
CA CYS A 403 -15.30 30.16 -2.76
C CYS A 403 -14.27 29.10 -2.40
N PHE A 404 -13.18 29.49 -1.73
CA PHE A 404 -12.18 28.56 -1.21
C PHE A 404 -12.81 27.57 -0.22
N ASP A 405 -13.58 28.06 0.76
CA ASP A 405 -14.22 27.18 1.75
C ASP A 405 -15.20 26.19 1.10
N LEU A 406 -15.92 26.60 0.05
CA LEU A 406 -16.78 25.71 -0.73
C LEU A 406 -15.99 24.68 -1.54
N VAL A 407 -14.83 25.04 -2.11
CA VAL A 407 -13.93 24.09 -2.78
C VAL A 407 -13.38 23.08 -1.77
N ASP A 408 -12.83 23.53 -0.65
CA ASP A 408 -12.24 22.67 0.39
C ASP A 408 -13.29 21.69 0.95
N GLN A 409 -14.48 22.19 1.32
CA GLN A 409 -15.57 21.35 1.82
C GLN A 409 -16.02 20.30 0.78
N SER A 410 -16.10 20.68 -0.49
CA SER A 410 -16.57 19.77 -1.54
C SER A 410 -15.51 18.70 -1.85
N LEU A 411 -14.21 19.07 -1.84
CA LEU A 411 -13.13 18.10 -1.97
C LEU A 411 -13.06 17.14 -0.77
N ASP A 412 -13.25 17.63 0.45
CA ASP A 412 -13.33 16.81 1.67
C ASP A 412 -14.49 15.80 1.60
N GLN A 413 -15.67 16.24 1.13
CA GLN A 413 -16.81 15.36 0.89
C GLN A 413 -16.53 14.27 -0.14
N ALA A 414 -15.87 14.62 -1.25
CA ALA A 414 -15.47 13.65 -2.26
C ALA A 414 -14.44 12.66 -1.70
N LEU A 415 -13.42 13.13 -0.97
CA LEU A 415 -12.40 12.28 -0.35
C LEU A 415 -13.01 11.26 0.63
N VAL A 416 -13.95 11.68 1.48
CA VAL A 416 -14.64 10.78 2.43
C VAL A 416 -15.43 9.69 1.70
N HIS A 417 -16.11 10.06 0.62
CA HIS A 417 -16.87 9.12 -0.21
C HIS A 417 -15.95 8.07 -0.87
N GLU A 418 -14.87 8.52 -1.51
CA GLU A 418 -13.92 7.64 -2.18
C GLU A 418 -13.15 6.75 -1.21
N GLN A 419 -12.83 7.25 -0.01
CA GLN A 419 -12.25 6.45 1.07
C GLN A 419 -13.18 5.31 1.51
N THR A 420 -14.48 5.57 1.54
CA THR A 420 -15.48 4.57 1.91
C THR A 420 -15.60 3.49 0.83
N GLN A 421 -15.61 3.87 -0.45
CA GLN A 421 -15.60 2.92 -1.56
C GLN A 421 -14.34 2.06 -1.58
N PHE A 422 -13.17 2.70 -1.45
CA PHE A 422 -11.89 1.99 -1.33
C PHE A 422 -11.96 0.92 -0.23
N THR A 423 -12.41 1.30 0.97
CA THR A 423 -12.45 0.39 2.13
C THR A 423 -13.37 -0.80 1.85
N SER A 424 -14.54 -0.56 1.25
CA SER A 424 -15.49 -1.61 0.88
C SER A 424 -14.91 -2.61 -0.12
N ASP A 425 -14.34 -2.10 -1.22
CA ASP A 425 -13.81 -2.93 -2.31
C ASP A 425 -12.54 -3.68 -1.91
N ALA A 426 -11.64 -3.02 -1.18
CA ALA A 426 -10.43 -3.63 -0.65
C ALA A 426 -10.76 -4.73 0.37
N THR A 427 -11.74 -4.50 1.25
CA THR A 427 -12.21 -5.53 2.20
C THR A 427 -12.77 -6.74 1.46
N GLY A 428 -13.65 -6.53 0.47
CA GLY A 428 -14.21 -7.62 -0.34
C GLY A 428 -13.12 -8.41 -1.09
N GLY A 429 -12.11 -7.72 -1.63
CA GLY A 429 -10.96 -8.34 -2.28
C GLY A 429 -10.10 -9.16 -1.32
N ARG A 430 -9.80 -8.61 -0.13
CA ARG A 430 -9.00 -9.28 0.92
C ARG A 430 -9.73 -10.51 1.47
N ASP A 431 -11.02 -10.38 1.76
CA ASP A 431 -11.81 -11.47 2.34
C ASP A 431 -11.97 -12.63 1.36
N ALA A 432 -11.95 -12.40 0.05
CA ALA A 432 -11.89 -13.47 -0.94
C ALA A 432 -10.60 -14.31 -0.87
N MET A 433 -9.52 -13.79 -0.26
CA MET A 433 -8.29 -14.53 0.01
C MET A 433 -8.31 -15.29 1.35
N THR A 434 -9.27 -15.02 2.24
CA THR A 434 -9.30 -15.67 3.56
C THR A 434 -9.53 -17.18 3.46
N GLY A 435 -8.80 -17.93 4.29
CA GLY A 435 -8.91 -19.40 4.35
C GLY A 435 -8.16 -20.17 3.26
N LEU A 436 -7.69 -19.51 2.19
CA LEU A 436 -6.88 -20.15 1.13
C LEU A 436 -5.58 -20.77 1.65
N PRO A 437 -4.74 -20.05 2.41
CA PRO A 437 -3.47 -20.61 2.91
C PRO A 437 -3.71 -21.80 3.85
N VAL A 438 -4.72 -21.69 4.73
CA VAL A 438 -5.07 -22.73 5.70
C VAL A 438 -5.65 -23.96 4.99
N GLY A 439 -6.57 -23.75 4.04
CA GLY A 439 -7.16 -24.82 3.23
C GLY A 439 -6.11 -25.56 2.41
N ALA A 440 -5.19 -24.84 1.76
CA ALA A 440 -4.09 -25.43 1.03
C ALA A 440 -3.14 -26.24 1.94
N ALA A 441 -2.80 -25.70 3.11
CA ALA A 441 -1.95 -26.40 4.08
C ALA A 441 -2.60 -27.67 4.62
N VAL A 442 -3.88 -27.61 5.02
CA VAL A 442 -4.64 -28.77 5.51
C VAL A 442 -4.75 -29.83 4.42
N LEU A 443 -5.03 -29.45 3.18
CA LEU A 443 -5.17 -30.38 2.07
C LEU A 443 -3.83 -30.98 1.63
N ALA A 444 -2.72 -30.24 1.76
CA ALA A 444 -1.38 -30.79 1.55
C ALA A 444 -1.05 -31.90 2.56
N VAL A 445 -1.37 -31.66 3.84
CA VAL A 445 -1.18 -32.65 4.92
C VAL A 445 -2.08 -33.88 4.72
N LEU A 446 -3.36 -33.67 4.41
CA LEU A 446 -4.31 -34.75 4.16
C LEU A 446 -3.94 -35.58 2.92
N ALA A 447 -3.45 -34.93 1.85
CA ALA A 447 -3.02 -35.63 0.65
C ALA A 447 -1.72 -36.43 0.88
N ALA A 448 -0.77 -35.90 1.67
CA ALA A 448 0.42 -36.63 2.08
C ALA A 448 0.06 -37.88 2.91
N ALA A 449 -0.85 -37.72 3.88
CA ALA A 449 -1.35 -38.84 4.69
C ALA A 449 -2.08 -39.89 3.84
N GLY A 450 -2.96 -39.44 2.93
CA GLY A 450 -3.70 -40.31 2.02
C GLY A 450 -2.81 -41.09 1.05
N ALA A 451 -1.73 -40.46 0.53
CA ALA A 451 -0.75 -41.13 -0.32
C ALA A 451 0.00 -42.23 0.44
N VAL A 452 0.47 -41.94 1.66
CA VAL A 452 1.19 -42.91 2.50
C VAL A 452 0.28 -44.08 2.91
N LEU A 453 -0.94 -43.80 3.36
CA LEU A 453 -1.91 -44.83 3.77
C LEU A 453 -2.38 -45.69 2.59
N GLY A 454 -2.64 -45.07 1.43
CA GLY A 454 -3.07 -45.77 0.21
C GLY A 454 -2.00 -46.70 -0.37
N ILE A 455 -0.72 -46.36 -0.23
CA ILE A 455 0.41 -47.21 -0.64
C ILE A 455 0.67 -48.29 0.42
N GLY A 456 0.59 -47.94 1.71
CA GLY A 456 0.81 -48.86 2.83
C GLY A 456 -0.19 -50.01 2.87
N ARG A 457 -1.48 -49.74 2.65
CA ARG A 457 -2.53 -50.78 2.62
C ARG A 457 -2.37 -51.76 1.47
N ARG A 458 -1.84 -51.32 0.32
CA ARG A 458 -1.52 -52.22 -0.79
C ARG A 458 -0.32 -53.11 -0.50
N LEU A 459 0.66 -52.63 0.27
CA LEU A 459 1.83 -53.43 0.66
C LEU A 459 1.49 -54.56 1.64
N SER A 460 0.42 -54.41 2.42
CA SER A 460 -0.08 -55.50 3.28
C SER A 460 -0.86 -56.57 2.53
N GLU A 461 -1.34 -56.32 1.31
CA GLU A 461 -2.07 -57.32 0.51
C GLU A 461 -1.13 -58.27 -0.28
N TYR A 462 0.17 -57.94 -0.38
CA TYR A 462 1.19 -58.77 -1.03
C TYR A 462 2.10 -59.52 -0.04
N ARG A 463 1.79 -59.46 1.26
CA ARG A 463 2.33 -60.37 2.28
C ARG A 463 1.30 -61.45 2.55
#